data_AF-A0A1E1KSA5-F1
#
_entry.id   AF-A0A1E1KSA5-F1
#
_cell.length_a   1.000
_cell.length_b   1.000
_cell.length_c   1.000
_cell.angle_alpha   90.00
_cell.angle_beta   90.00
_cell.angle_gamma   90.00
#
_symmetry.space_group_name_H-M   'P 1'
#
loop_
_entity.id
_entity.type
_entity.pdbx_description
1 polymer ?
#
loop_
_entity_poly.entity_id
_entity_poly.type
_entity_poly.pdbx_seq_one_letter_code
_entity_poly.pdbx_strand_id
1 'polypeptide(L)'
;MLSKSRRVEIGSLKQPAEGATMYMVAENTSIPVPKVLIHCAFERKGINYTPMVRIPGKMLRLGWLDRSPESKAKILSQIKGIVDQLRLIPPPSDQVILNIAGGPLFDGRLGRGSYHGPFNTLQEFHRHLREDYDGDKEELPDANRLVVWHKQYCGKPVLTHGDLNTMNITVQGDKVTGIIDWETAGWWPE
;
A
#
# COMPACT_ATOMS: atom_id res chain seq x y z
N MET A 1 -23.41 -16.99 -12.15
CA MET A 1 -23.08 -18.32 -11.59
C MET A 1 -21.58 -18.42 -11.38
N LEU A 2 -21.11 -18.63 -10.14
CA LEU A 2 -19.71 -18.93 -9.86
C LEU A 2 -19.47 -20.43 -10.13
N SER A 3 -18.48 -20.78 -10.95
CA SER A 3 -18.13 -22.19 -11.21
C SER A 3 -17.51 -22.83 -9.96
N LYS A 4 -17.69 -24.15 -9.77
CA LYS A 4 -17.15 -24.94 -8.64
C LYS A 4 -15.62 -24.84 -8.45
N SER A 5 -14.89 -24.26 -9.40
CA SER A 5 -13.43 -24.06 -9.36
C SER A 5 -12.99 -22.72 -8.77
N ARG A 6 -13.88 -21.74 -8.56
CA ARG A 6 -13.52 -20.43 -8.00
C ARG A 6 -13.82 -20.39 -6.50
N ARG A 7 -12.79 -20.46 -5.67
CA ARG A 7 -12.94 -20.17 -4.23
C ARG A 7 -13.01 -18.65 -4.06
N VAL A 8 -14.11 -18.20 -3.48
CA VAL A 8 -14.31 -16.80 -3.06
C VAL A 8 -13.88 -16.72 -1.61
N GLU A 9 -13.00 -15.77 -1.30
CA GLU A 9 -12.68 -15.40 0.07
C GLU A 9 -13.43 -14.11 0.41
N ILE A 10 -14.00 -14.06 1.60
CA ILE A 10 -14.68 -12.86 2.08
C ILE A 10 -13.64 -12.09 2.87
N GLY A 11 -13.13 -11.01 2.27
CA GLY A 11 -12.36 -10.00 2.99
C GLY A 11 -13.31 -9.00 3.65
N SER A 12 -12.95 -8.52 4.83
CA SER A 12 -13.48 -7.27 5.34
C SER A 12 -12.67 -6.14 4.69
N LEU A 13 -13.29 -5.34 3.82
CA LEU A 13 -12.67 -4.08 3.41
C LEU A 13 -12.95 -3.09 4.53
N LYS A 14 -11.92 -2.82 5.33
CA LYS A 14 -12.03 -1.78 6.37
C LYS A 14 -11.99 -0.40 5.73
N GLN A 15 -11.30 -0.27 4.60
CA GLN A 15 -11.09 0.99 3.90
C GLN A 15 -11.74 0.98 2.51
N PRO A 16 -12.67 1.91 2.20
CA PRO A 16 -13.25 2.02 0.86
C PRO A 16 -12.21 2.19 -0.25
N ALA A 17 -11.06 2.81 0.07
CA ALA A 17 -9.96 3.02 -0.87
C ALA A 17 -9.27 1.71 -1.30
N GLU A 18 -9.25 0.67 -0.46
CA GLU A 18 -8.55 -0.59 -0.75
C GLU A 18 -9.09 -1.27 -2.03
N GLY A 19 -10.42 -1.32 -2.19
CA GLY A 19 -11.05 -1.89 -3.38
C GLY A 19 -10.76 -1.07 -4.66
N ALA A 20 -10.74 0.26 -4.54
CA ALA A 20 -10.41 1.16 -5.65
C ALA A 20 -8.94 1.02 -6.06
N THR A 21 -8.03 0.85 -5.10
CA THR A 21 -6.62 0.56 -5.34
C THR A 21 -6.44 -0.73 -6.13
N MET A 22 -7.04 -1.83 -5.68
CA MET A 22 -6.94 -3.11 -6.40
C MET A 22 -7.48 -3.01 -7.84
N TYR A 23 -8.58 -2.29 -8.04
CA TYR A 23 -9.12 -2.03 -9.38
C TYR A 23 -8.12 -1.24 -10.25
N MET A 24 -7.61 -0.11 -9.74
CA MET A 24 -6.65 0.72 -10.47
C MET A 24 -5.37 -0.04 -10.82
N VAL A 25 -4.81 -0.79 -9.88
CA VAL A 25 -3.60 -1.59 -10.09
C VAL A 25 -3.83 -2.67 -11.15
N ALA A 26 -4.97 -3.37 -11.11
CA ALA A 26 -5.31 -4.39 -12.10
C ALA A 26 -5.48 -3.84 -13.51
N GLU A 27 -6.03 -2.63 -13.66
CA GLU A 27 -6.25 -1.99 -14.96
C GLU A 27 -4.97 -1.42 -15.57
N ASN A 28 -3.99 -1.02 -14.75
CA ASN A 28 -2.80 -0.30 -15.23
C ASN A 28 -1.51 -1.13 -15.22
N THR A 29 -1.53 -2.35 -14.67
CA THR A 29 -0.31 -3.16 -14.49
C THR A 29 -0.55 -4.64 -14.73
N SER A 30 0.53 -5.42 -14.77
CA SER A 30 0.44 -6.89 -14.73
C SER A 30 0.57 -7.44 -13.30
N ILE A 31 0.47 -6.60 -12.28
CA ILE A 31 0.63 -7.01 -10.88
C ILE A 31 -0.54 -7.91 -10.51
N PRO A 32 -0.28 -9.11 -9.95
CA PRO A 32 -1.36 -9.98 -9.55
C PRO A 32 -2.02 -9.46 -8.27
N VAL A 33 -3.25 -8.98 -8.38
CA VAL A 33 -4.09 -8.54 -7.25
C VAL A 33 -5.39 -9.35 -7.18
N PRO A 34 -6.04 -9.47 -6.01
CA PRO A 34 -7.31 -10.16 -5.91
C PRO A 34 -8.36 -9.50 -6.80
N LYS A 35 -9.12 -10.32 -7.53
CA LYS A 35 -10.27 -9.80 -8.28
C LYS A 35 -11.39 -9.45 -7.30
N VAL A 36 -11.61 -8.16 -7.10
CA VAL A 36 -12.68 -7.61 -6.25
C VAL A 36 -14.03 -7.88 -6.90
N LEU A 37 -14.97 -8.48 -6.15
CA LEU A 37 -16.34 -8.71 -6.60
C LEU A 37 -17.25 -7.62 -6.01
N ILE A 38 -17.09 -6.38 -6.46
CA ILE A 38 -17.73 -5.20 -5.85
C ILE A 38 -19.26 -5.26 -5.86
N HIS A 39 -19.86 -5.87 -6.88
CA HIS A 39 -21.32 -6.10 -6.95
C HIS A 39 -21.85 -7.08 -5.90
N CYS A 40 -20.95 -7.76 -5.18
CA CYS A 40 -21.26 -8.67 -4.08
C CYS A 40 -20.86 -8.08 -2.72
N ALA A 41 -20.47 -6.80 -2.64
CA ALA A 41 -20.17 -6.15 -1.38
C ALA A 41 -21.45 -6.03 -0.53
N PHE A 42 -21.33 -6.22 0.77
CA PHE A 42 -22.46 -6.14 1.70
C PHE A 42 -22.00 -5.61 3.07
N GLU A 43 -22.92 -4.96 3.78
CA GLU A 43 -22.71 -4.55 5.16
C GLU A 43 -23.33 -5.56 6.12
N ARG A 44 -22.61 -5.90 7.19
CA ARG A 44 -23.17 -6.67 8.31
C ARG A 44 -22.65 -6.11 9.63
N LYS A 45 -23.56 -5.65 10.49
CA LYS A 45 -23.25 -5.04 11.80
C LYS A 45 -22.29 -3.83 11.69
N GLY A 46 -22.49 -2.96 10.70
CA GLY A 46 -21.61 -1.79 10.48
C GLY A 46 -20.26 -2.13 9.87
N ILE A 47 -20.00 -3.39 9.49
CA ILE A 47 -18.76 -3.82 8.83
C ILE A 47 -19.05 -4.09 7.36
N ASN A 48 -18.28 -3.44 6.48
CA ASN A 48 -18.32 -3.67 5.05
C ASN A 48 -17.48 -4.90 4.69
N TYR A 49 -18.10 -5.85 4.02
CA TYR A 49 -17.46 -7.03 3.47
C TYR A 49 -17.45 -6.93 1.97
N THR A 50 -16.29 -7.17 1.35
CA THR A 50 -16.20 -7.29 -0.10
C THR A 50 -15.58 -8.62 -0.45
N PRO A 51 -16.36 -9.52 -1.05
CA PRO A 51 -15.83 -10.78 -1.54
C PRO A 51 -14.78 -10.57 -2.62
N MET A 52 -13.74 -11.40 -2.59
CA MET A 52 -12.65 -11.38 -3.55
C MET A 52 -12.37 -12.79 -4.05
N VAL A 53 -11.86 -12.91 -5.26
CA VAL A 53 -11.38 -14.20 -5.77
C VAL A 53 -10.08 -14.55 -5.06
N ARG A 54 -10.03 -15.75 -4.46
CA ARG A 54 -8.83 -16.26 -3.80
C ARG A 54 -7.67 -16.36 -4.79
N ILE A 55 -6.51 -15.87 -4.36
CA ILE A 55 -5.28 -16.02 -5.11
C ILE A 55 -4.68 -17.42 -4.86
N PRO A 56 -4.23 -18.15 -5.90
CA PRO A 56 -3.53 -19.42 -5.72
C PRO A 56 -2.18 -19.22 -5.03
N GLY A 57 -1.82 -20.13 -4.12
CA GLY A 57 -0.52 -20.12 -3.45
C GLY A 57 -0.64 -20.02 -1.93
N LYS A 58 0.49 -19.70 -1.29
CA LYS A 58 0.62 -19.49 0.15
C LYS A 58 1.29 -18.14 0.42
N MET A 59 1.00 -17.54 1.57
CA MET A 59 1.73 -16.34 2.01
C MET A 59 3.24 -16.62 2.00
N LEU A 60 4.02 -15.68 1.46
CA LEU A 60 5.47 -15.78 1.32
C LEU A 60 6.14 -16.01 2.67
N ARG A 61 5.59 -15.44 3.74
CA ARG A 61 6.03 -15.67 5.12
C ARG A 61 6.16 -17.17 5.44
N LEU A 62 5.24 -17.99 4.94
CA LEU A 62 5.23 -19.43 5.18
C LEU A 62 6.38 -20.10 4.42
N GLY A 63 7.46 -20.40 5.15
CA GLY A 63 8.64 -21.08 4.62
C GLY A 63 9.67 -20.14 3.98
N TRP A 64 9.58 -18.82 4.18
CA TRP A 64 10.59 -17.86 3.68
C TRP A 64 12.00 -18.19 4.15
N LEU A 65 12.16 -18.54 5.44
CA LEU A 65 13.46 -18.83 6.04
C LEU A 65 14.12 -20.05 5.40
N ASP A 66 13.33 -21.07 5.07
CA ASP A 66 13.77 -22.36 4.53
C ASP A 66 14.10 -22.31 3.03
N ARG A 67 13.86 -21.19 2.35
CA ARG A 67 14.15 -21.06 0.91
C ARG A 67 15.64 -20.89 0.64
N SER A 68 16.09 -21.48 -0.46
CA SER A 68 17.45 -21.27 -0.96
C SER A 68 17.71 -19.81 -1.38
N PRO A 69 18.97 -19.37 -1.42
CA PRO A 69 19.33 -18.03 -1.90
C PRO A 69 18.81 -17.73 -3.32
N GLU A 70 18.88 -18.70 -4.23
CA GLU A 70 18.44 -18.57 -5.63
C GLU A 70 16.93 -18.35 -5.70
N SER A 71 16.19 -19.08 -4.86
CA SER A 71 14.75 -18.97 -4.74
C SER A 71 14.33 -17.60 -4.20
N LYS A 72 15.01 -17.11 -3.17
CA LYS A 72 14.81 -15.76 -2.62
C LYS A 72 15.11 -14.69 -3.67
N ALA A 73 16.21 -14.83 -4.43
CA ALA A 73 16.59 -13.88 -5.47
C ALA A 73 15.54 -13.77 -6.58
N LYS A 74 14.97 -14.89 -7.05
CA LYS A 74 13.88 -14.87 -8.05
C LYS A 74 12.62 -14.16 -7.57
N ILE A 75 12.26 -14.34 -6.30
CA ILE A 75 11.10 -13.67 -5.71
C ILE A 75 11.37 -12.18 -5.53
N LEU A 76 12.54 -11.80 -5.02
CA LEU A 76 12.93 -10.40 -4.87
C LEU A 76 12.98 -9.67 -6.21
N SER A 77 13.44 -10.33 -7.28
CA SER A 77 13.39 -9.78 -8.63
C SER A 77 11.96 -9.48 -9.10
N GLN A 78 11.00 -10.38 -8.84
CA GLN A 78 9.58 -10.13 -9.12
C GLN A 78 9.00 -9.01 -8.25
N ILE A 79 9.34 -8.95 -6.97
CA ILE A 79 8.91 -7.87 -6.06
C ILE A 79 9.42 -6.52 -6.56
N LYS A 80 10.69 -6.45 -7.00
CA LYS A 80 11.24 -5.25 -7.63
C LYS A 80 10.41 -4.84 -8.85
N GLY A 81 10.13 -5.77 -9.76
CA GLY A 81 9.30 -5.49 -10.95
C GLY A 81 7.87 -5.06 -10.62
N ILE A 82 7.32 -5.50 -9.48
CA ILE A 82 6.02 -5.04 -8.97
C ILE A 82 6.12 -3.60 -8.48
N VAL A 83 7.14 -3.26 -7.68
CA VAL A 83 7.36 -1.89 -7.20
C VAL A 83 7.63 -0.93 -8.37
N ASP A 84 8.44 -1.35 -9.34
CA ASP A 84 8.71 -0.56 -10.55
C ASP A 84 7.40 -0.24 -11.30
N GLN A 85 6.52 -1.24 -11.47
CA GLN A 85 5.21 -1.04 -12.12
C GLN A 85 4.28 -0.12 -11.34
N LEU A 86 4.23 -0.22 -10.00
CA LEU A 86 3.42 0.70 -9.20
C LEU A 86 3.88 2.14 -9.38
N ARG A 87 5.19 2.38 -9.30
CA ARG A 87 5.79 3.72 -9.41
C ARG A 87 5.62 4.33 -10.80
N LEU A 88 5.29 3.54 -11.83
CA LEU A 88 4.99 4.03 -13.18
C LEU A 88 3.56 4.53 -13.35
N ILE A 89 2.64 4.19 -12.43
CA ILE A 89 1.30 4.78 -12.45
C ILE A 89 1.47 6.25 -12.05
N PRO A 90 0.94 7.21 -12.84
CA PRO A 90 1.12 8.63 -12.56
C PRO A 90 0.19 9.10 -11.43
N PRO A 91 0.67 9.97 -10.51
CA PRO A 91 -0.19 10.60 -9.52
C PRO A 91 -1.20 11.56 -10.17
N PRO A 92 -2.30 11.90 -9.48
CA PRO A 92 -3.21 12.96 -9.93
C PRO A 92 -2.53 14.34 -10.05
N SER A 93 -1.46 14.56 -9.28
CA SER A 93 -0.63 15.77 -9.31
C SER A 93 0.74 15.49 -8.70
N ASP A 94 1.77 16.22 -9.13
CA ASP A 94 3.17 16.09 -8.67
C ASP A 94 3.40 16.53 -7.21
N GLN A 95 2.38 17.02 -6.51
CA GLN A 95 2.52 17.59 -5.16
C GLN A 95 1.62 16.93 -4.11
N VAL A 96 0.60 16.18 -4.54
CA VAL A 96 -0.46 15.72 -3.64
C VAL A 96 -0.10 14.39 -2.97
N ILE A 97 -0.36 14.31 -1.67
CA ILE A 97 -0.18 13.11 -0.84
C ILE A 97 -1.54 12.66 -0.35
N LEU A 98 -2.08 11.60 -0.95
CA LEU A 98 -3.46 11.16 -0.77
C LEU A 98 -3.67 9.69 -1.16
N ASN A 99 -4.77 9.11 -0.70
CA ASN A 99 -5.16 7.75 -1.09
C ASN A 99 -5.71 7.71 -2.53
N ILE A 100 -5.90 6.52 -3.10
CA ILE A 100 -6.39 6.35 -4.48
C ILE A 100 -7.76 7.01 -4.76
N ALA A 101 -8.60 7.17 -3.74
CA ALA A 101 -9.92 7.79 -3.84
C ALA A 101 -9.91 9.32 -3.66
N GLY A 102 -8.75 9.99 -3.57
CA GLY A 102 -8.67 11.44 -3.34
C GLY A 102 -8.73 11.86 -1.87
N GLY A 103 -8.78 10.90 -0.94
CA GLY A 103 -8.96 11.14 0.50
C GLY A 103 -7.70 10.93 1.35
N PRO A 104 -7.87 10.91 2.69
CA PRO A 104 -6.76 10.69 3.61
C PRO A 104 -6.11 9.33 3.42
N LEU A 105 -4.79 9.27 3.58
CA LEU A 105 -4.04 8.02 3.69
C LEU A 105 -4.43 7.32 5.00
N PHE A 106 -4.42 5.99 4.98
CA PHE A 106 -4.62 5.17 6.17
C PHE A 106 -3.30 4.50 6.57
N ASP A 107 -2.79 4.78 7.76
CA ASP A 107 -1.63 4.07 8.32
C ASP A 107 -1.62 4.19 9.86
N GLY A 108 -2.05 3.13 10.56
CA GLY A 108 -2.07 3.11 12.01
C GLY A 108 -0.69 3.12 12.70
N ARG A 109 0.40 3.06 11.94
CA ARG A 109 1.78 3.11 12.46
C ARG A 109 2.30 4.54 12.61
N LEU A 110 1.64 5.51 11.96
CA LEU A 110 2.01 6.92 12.05
C LEU A 110 1.41 7.55 13.32
N GLY A 111 2.03 8.64 13.78
CA GLY A 111 1.50 9.42 14.91
C GLY A 111 0.18 10.11 14.56
N ARG A 112 -0.57 10.53 15.60
CA ARG A 112 -1.83 11.30 15.50
C ARG A 112 -3.05 10.53 14.95
N GLY A 113 -3.06 9.21 15.08
CA GLY A 113 -4.19 8.36 14.69
C GLY A 113 -3.90 7.59 13.40
N SER A 114 -4.92 7.06 12.74
CA SER A 114 -4.73 6.18 11.56
C SER A 114 -5.03 6.85 10.23
N TYR A 115 -5.54 8.08 10.21
CA TYR A 115 -5.87 8.80 8.97
C TYR A 115 -5.03 10.07 8.84
N HIS A 116 -4.45 10.29 7.67
CA HIS A 116 -3.50 11.38 7.43
C HIS A 116 -3.82 12.10 6.12
N GLY A 117 -4.00 13.41 6.19
CA GLY A 117 -4.27 14.24 5.02
C GLY A 117 -5.74 14.21 4.58
N PRO A 118 -6.03 14.34 3.27
CA PRO A 118 -5.07 14.50 2.17
C PRO A 118 -4.22 15.77 2.33
N PHE A 119 -3.03 15.78 1.74
CA PHE A 119 -2.15 16.94 1.74
C PHE A 119 -1.94 17.46 0.31
N ASN A 120 -1.99 18.77 0.15
CA ASN A 120 -1.80 19.42 -1.16
C ASN A 120 -0.32 19.52 -1.53
N THR A 121 0.55 19.46 -0.53
CA THR A 121 2.00 19.51 -0.71
C THR A 121 2.71 18.49 0.17
N LEU A 122 3.89 18.07 -0.31
CA LEU A 122 4.85 17.27 0.45
C LEU A 122 5.27 17.94 1.77
N GLN A 123 5.39 19.26 1.78
CA GLN A 123 5.78 20.03 2.96
C GLN A 123 4.69 19.99 4.04
N GLU A 124 3.41 20.00 3.67
CA GLU A 124 2.30 19.80 4.62
C GLU A 124 2.35 18.40 5.25
N PHE A 125 2.58 17.36 4.45
CA PHE A 125 2.75 16.00 4.96
C PHE A 125 3.95 15.88 5.91
N HIS A 126 5.10 16.42 5.52
CA HIS A 126 6.31 16.42 6.35
C HIS A 126 6.17 17.20 7.65
N ARG A 127 5.42 18.31 7.65
CA ARG A 127 5.10 19.06 8.86
C ARG A 127 4.18 18.25 9.77
N HIS A 128 3.18 17.57 9.20
CA HIS A 128 2.29 16.66 9.94
C HIS A 128 3.07 15.53 10.60
N LEU A 129 4.03 14.90 9.91
CA LEU A 129 4.87 13.82 10.47
C LEU A 129 5.73 14.28 11.66
N ARG A 130 6.10 15.55 11.72
CA ARG A 130 6.86 16.14 12.83
C ARG A 130 5.95 16.76 13.90
N GLU A 131 4.66 16.47 13.87
CA GLU A 131 3.70 17.01 14.82
C GLU A 131 3.71 18.56 14.90
N ASP A 132 3.85 19.20 13.74
CA ASP A 132 3.97 20.66 13.58
C ASP A 132 5.26 21.28 14.16
N TYR A 133 6.22 20.46 14.57
CA TYR A 133 7.55 20.93 14.95
C TYR A 133 8.31 21.48 13.75
N ASP A 134 8.73 22.74 13.84
CA ASP A 134 9.43 23.45 12.76
C ASP A 134 10.84 23.95 13.11
N GLY A 135 11.38 23.47 14.23
CA GLY A 135 12.76 23.72 14.66
C GLY A 135 12.88 24.57 15.92
N ASP A 136 14.06 25.17 16.08
CA ASP A 136 14.40 26.24 17.03
C ASP A 136 14.55 25.88 18.51
N LYS A 137 14.53 24.58 18.84
CA LYS A 137 14.93 24.09 20.17
C LYS A 137 16.36 23.59 20.16
N GLU A 138 17.27 24.31 20.82
CA GLU A 138 18.69 23.93 20.91
C GLU A 138 18.87 22.54 21.55
N GLU A 139 17.96 22.16 22.44
CA GLU A 139 17.96 20.88 23.15
C GLU A 139 17.51 19.68 22.28
N LEU A 140 17.04 19.91 21.05
CA LEU A 140 16.59 18.84 20.12
C LEU A 140 17.35 18.86 18.78
N PRO A 141 18.69 18.65 18.78
CA PRO A 141 19.51 18.76 17.58
C PRO A 141 19.07 17.81 16.46
N ASP A 142 18.65 16.58 16.78
CA ASP A 142 18.20 15.62 15.77
C ASP A 142 16.84 15.99 15.16
N ALA A 143 15.92 16.53 15.95
CA ALA A 143 14.64 17.03 15.44
C ALA A 143 14.86 18.24 14.50
N ASN A 144 15.81 19.12 14.82
CA ASN A 144 16.18 20.24 13.95
C ASN A 144 16.78 19.75 12.63
N ARG A 145 17.64 18.73 12.67
CA ARG A 145 18.19 18.10 11.45
C ARG A 145 17.08 17.49 10.60
N LEU A 146 16.09 16.84 11.21
CA LEU A 146 14.92 16.30 10.49
C LEU A 146 14.09 17.40 9.82
N VAL A 147 13.88 18.54 10.49
CA VAL A 147 13.20 19.71 9.90
C VAL A 147 13.94 20.19 8.66
N VAL A 148 15.26 20.38 8.75
CA VAL A 148 16.09 20.82 7.61
C VAL A 148 15.96 19.84 6.45
N TRP A 149 16.09 18.54 6.73
CA TRP A 149 15.95 17.50 5.71
C TRP A 149 14.56 17.51 5.05
N HIS A 150 13.48 17.56 5.83
CA HIS A 150 12.11 17.64 5.30
C HIS A 150 11.86 18.90 4.46
N LYS A 151 12.47 20.04 4.80
CA LYS A 151 12.36 21.30 4.04
C LYS A 151 13.13 21.25 2.72
N GLN A 152 14.21 20.46 2.64
CA GLN A 152 15.05 20.30 1.45
C GLN A 152 14.59 19.16 0.53
N TYR A 153 13.86 18.17 1.06
CA TYR A 153 13.39 17.03 0.28
C TYR A 153 12.41 17.48 -0.82
N CYS A 154 12.68 17.05 -2.05
CA CYS A 154 11.95 17.43 -3.26
C CYS A 154 11.46 16.22 -4.10
N GLY A 155 11.34 15.05 -3.46
CA GLY A 155 10.82 13.84 -4.10
C GLY A 155 9.36 14.00 -4.55
N LYS A 156 8.97 13.25 -5.58
CA LYS A 156 7.62 13.27 -6.12
C LYS A 156 6.76 12.17 -5.46
N PRO A 157 5.43 12.37 -5.36
CA PRO A 157 4.54 11.32 -4.95
C PRO A 157 4.56 10.14 -5.93
N VAL A 158 4.71 8.93 -5.42
CA VAL A 158 4.63 7.68 -6.18
C VAL A 158 3.63 6.73 -5.55
N LEU A 159 2.97 5.92 -6.37
CA LEU A 159 2.04 4.93 -5.85
C LEU A 159 2.81 3.89 -5.06
N THR A 160 2.49 3.81 -3.77
CA THR A 160 3.12 2.89 -2.84
C THR A 160 2.06 2.06 -2.15
N HIS A 161 2.34 0.76 -1.98
CA HIS A 161 1.44 -0.18 -1.29
C HIS A 161 1.20 0.19 0.18
N GLY A 162 2.19 0.81 0.82
CA GLY A 162 2.15 1.21 2.24
C GLY A 162 2.54 0.10 3.21
N ASP A 163 2.11 -1.14 2.98
CA ASP A 163 2.47 -2.29 3.83
C ASP A 163 2.95 -3.54 3.05
N LEU A 164 3.93 -3.35 2.14
CA LEU A 164 4.44 -4.47 1.34
C LEU A 164 5.42 -5.34 2.13
N ASN A 165 4.92 -6.42 2.74
CA ASN A 165 5.71 -7.37 3.52
C ASN A 165 5.37 -8.84 3.18
N THR A 166 6.10 -9.81 3.74
CA THR A 166 5.94 -11.24 3.40
C THR A 166 4.57 -11.84 3.77
N MET A 167 3.77 -11.19 4.60
CA MET A 167 2.39 -11.59 4.90
C MET A 167 1.42 -11.17 3.78
N ASN A 168 1.75 -10.09 3.08
CA ASN A 168 0.92 -9.48 2.05
C ASN A 168 1.31 -9.92 0.62
N ILE A 169 2.24 -10.88 0.52
CA ILE A 169 2.69 -11.46 -0.74
C ILE A 169 2.31 -12.94 -0.76
N THR A 170 1.66 -13.40 -1.82
CA THR A 170 1.34 -14.81 -2.06
C THR A 170 2.25 -15.38 -3.14
N VAL A 171 2.75 -16.60 -2.95
CA VAL A 171 3.62 -17.30 -3.90
C VAL A 171 3.17 -18.74 -4.18
N GLN A 172 3.50 -19.23 -5.37
CA GLN A 172 3.43 -20.63 -5.76
C GLN A 172 4.78 -21.06 -6.35
N GLY A 173 5.52 -21.90 -5.64
CA GLY A 173 6.93 -22.16 -5.97
C GLY A 173 7.74 -20.87 -5.82
N ASP A 174 8.51 -20.51 -6.84
CA ASP A 174 9.29 -19.26 -6.93
C ASP A 174 8.51 -18.09 -7.57
N LYS A 175 7.23 -18.28 -7.91
CA LYS A 175 6.41 -17.28 -8.61
C LYS A 175 5.55 -16.49 -7.63
N VAL A 176 5.59 -15.16 -7.72
CA VAL A 176 4.63 -14.28 -7.05
C VAL A 176 3.29 -14.39 -7.75
N THR A 177 2.26 -14.75 -6.99
CA THR A 177 0.91 -14.98 -7.49
C THR A 177 -0.10 -13.98 -6.97
N GLY A 178 0.26 -13.16 -5.97
CA GLY A 178 -0.63 -12.14 -5.44
C GLY A 178 0.01 -11.13 -4.52
N ILE A 179 -0.50 -9.91 -4.56
CA ILE A 179 -0.29 -8.83 -3.60
C ILE A 179 -1.64 -8.45 -2.99
N ILE A 180 -1.74 -8.48 -1.67
CA ILE A 180 -2.98 -8.29 -0.90
C ILE A 180 -2.80 -7.20 0.16
N ASP A 181 -3.89 -6.80 0.80
CA ASP A 181 -3.89 -5.83 1.91
C ASP A 181 -3.47 -4.41 1.49
N TRP A 182 -4.27 -3.83 0.59
CA TRP A 182 -4.00 -2.52 -0.03
C TRP A 182 -4.57 -1.34 0.77
N GLU A 183 -4.91 -1.54 2.05
CA GLU A 183 -5.61 -0.52 2.86
C GLU A 183 -4.74 0.72 3.12
N THR A 184 -3.42 0.56 3.10
CA THR A 184 -2.42 1.61 3.31
C THR A 184 -1.90 2.24 2.01
N ALA A 185 -2.46 1.84 0.88
CA ALA A 185 -1.98 2.27 -0.42
C ALA A 185 -2.38 3.71 -0.76
N GLY A 186 -1.47 4.41 -1.43
CA GLY A 186 -1.71 5.77 -1.89
C GLY A 186 -0.49 6.39 -2.55
N TRP A 187 -0.59 7.68 -2.82
CA TRP A 187 0.50 8.50 -3.34
C TRP A 187 1.33 9.00 -2.17
N TRP A 188 2.48 8.36 -1.96
CA TRP A 188 3.42 8.65 -0.89
C TRP A 188 4.70 9.28 -1.45
N PRO A 189 5.50 10.00 -0.66
CA PRO A 189 6.82 10.48 -1.10
C PRO A 189 7.72 9.29 -1.52
N GLU A 190 8.54 9.49 -2.57
CA GLU A 190 9.44 8.47 -3.14
C GLU A 190 10.50 7.89 -2.18
#